data_AF-A0A5K1C7N5-F1
#
_entry.id   AF-A0A5K1C7N5-F1
#
_cell.length_a   1.000
_cell.length_b   1.000
_cell.length_c   1.000
_cell.angle_alpha   90.00
_cell.angle_beta   90.00
_cell.angle_gamma   90.00
#
_symmetry.space_group_name_H-M   'P 1'
#
loop_
_entity.id
_entity.type
_entity.pdbx_description
1 polymer ?
#
loop_
_entity_poly.entity_id
_entity_poly.type
_entity_poly.pdbx_seq_one_letter_code
_entity_poly.pdbx_strand_id
1 'polypeptide(L)' 'MLTNVSGNHELSILTSFTNCQLLEKVVLSQKHLNGILPASVGNLTTTLSELDLSSNLIE' A
#
# COMPACT_ATOMS: atom_id res chain seq x y z
N MET A 1 9.06 13.99 -13.00
CA MET A 1 10.16 13.75 -12.04
C MET A 1 10.25 12.25 -11.82
N LEU A 2 11.45 11.70 -11.98
CA LEU A 2 11.78 10.30 -11.80
C LEU A 2 11.79 9.95 -10.31
N THR A 3 11.05 8.92 -9.90
CA THR A 3 11.46 8.07 -8.77
C THR A 3 11.00 6.64 -9.04
N ASN A 4 11.75 5.96 -9.92
CA ASN A 4 11.88 4.50 -9.83
C ASN A 4 12.64 4.19 -8.54
N VAL A 5 11.94 4.24 -7.40
CA VAL A 5 12.53 3.85 -6.12
C VAL A 5 12.61 2.33 -6.14
N SER A 6 13.82 1.80 -6.09
CA SER A 6 14.11 0.37 -5.92
C SER A 6 13.76 -0.10 -4.49
N GLY A 7 12.60 0.30 -3.98
CA GLY A 7 12.11 0.01 -2.64
C GLY A 7 10.84 -0.82 -2.71
N ASN A 8 10.99 -2.13 -2.46
CA ASN A 8 9.93 -3.08 -2.08
C ASN A 8 8.84 -3.34 -3.13
N HIS A 9 9.14 -4.27 -4.04
CA HIS A 9 8.18 -4.84 -4.99
C HIS A 9 6.90 -5.34 -4.32
N GLU A 10 6.96 -5.84 -3.09
CA GLU A 10 5.80 -6.41 -2.38
C GLU A 10 4.73 -5.36 -2.07
N LEU A 11 5.12 -4.17 -1.61
CA LEU A 11 4.18 -3.09 -1.26
C LEU A 11 3.78 -2.23 -2.47
N SER A 12 4.39 -2.45 -3.63
CA SER A 12 4.03 -1.76 -4.87
C SER A 12 2.57 -2.04 -5.29
N ILE A 13 1.98 -3.15 -4.85
CA ILE A 13 0.55 -3.47 -5.08
C ILE A 13 -0.39 -2.37 -4.56
N LEU A 14 0.01 -1.64 -3.50
CA LEU A 14 -0.77 -0.54 -2.95
C LEU A 14 -0.94 0.60 -3.96
N THR A 15 -0.01 0.76 -4.91
CA THR A 15 -0.12 1.77 -5.97
C THR A 15 -1.26 1.45 -6.94
N SER A 16 -1.55 0.17 -7.19
CA SER A 16 -2.62 -0.27 -8.09
C SER A 16 -4.01 0.10 -7.56
N PHE A 17 -4.13 0.29 -6.24
CA PHE A 17 -5.39 0.65 -5.58
C PHE A 17 -5.73 2.15 -5.64
N THR A 18 -4.79 3.01 -6.03
CA THR A 18 -5.01 4.47 -6.11
C THR A 18 -6.14 4.88 -7.05
N ASN A 19 -6.44 4.05 -8.07
CA ASN A 19 -7.51 4.30 -9.03
C ASN A 19 -8.83 3.59 -8.69
N CYS A 20 -8.90 2.84 -7.59
CA CYS A 20 -10.10 2.12 -7.20
C CYS A 20 -11.04 3.05 -6.41
N GLN A 21 -11.92 3.79 -7.10
CA GLN A 21 -12.79 4.81 -6.48
C GLN A 21 -13.79 4.27 -5.45
N LEU A 22 -14.11 2.98 -5.49
CA LEU A 22 -15.06 2.32 -4.57
C LEU A 22 -14.35 1.39 -3.57
N LEU A 23 -13.03 1.50 -3.43
CA LEU A 23 -12.29 0.63 -2.53
C LEU A 23 -12.43 1.12 -1.08
N GLU A 24 -13.14 0.35 -0.27
CA GLU A 24 -13.44 0.72 1.12
C GLU A 24 -12.48 0.08 2.13
N LYS A 25 -11.93 -1.10 1.80
CA LYS A 25 -11.13 -1.89 2.74
C LYS A 25 -10.04 -2.70 2.03
N VAL A 26 -8.82 -2.66 2.58
CA VAL A 26 -7.69 -3.50 2.18
C VAL A 26 -7.12 -4.18 3.43
N VAL A 27 -7.05 -5.51 3.41
CA VAL A 27 -6.46 -6.29 4.51
C VAL A 27 -5.34 -7.16 3.95
N LEU A 28 -4.11 -6.85 4.36
CA LEU A 28 -2.90 -7.58 4.01
C LEU A 28 -2.11 -8.00 5.27
N SER A 29 -2.79 -8.13 6.40
CA SER A 29 -2.18 -8.52 7.67
C SER A 29 -1.56 -9.93 7.62
N GLN A 30 -0.49 -10.15 8.40
CA GLN A 30 0.14 -11.49 8.60
C GLN A 30 0.62 -12.14 7.29
N LYS A 31 1.13 -11.34 6.35
CA LYS A 31 1.61 -11.81 5.04
C LYS A 31 3.14 -11.87 4.93
N HIS A 32 3.87 -11.58 6.01
CA HIS A 32 5.33 -11.44 6.01
C HIS A 32 5.84 -10.41 4.99
N LEU A 33 4.98 -9.43 4.64
CA LEU A 33 5.36 -8.37 3.72
C LEU A 33 6.48 -7.57 4.33
N ASN A 34 7.53 -7.30 3.56
CA ASN A 34 8.62 -6.46 4.00
C ASN A 34 8.69 -5.16 3.21
N GLY A 35 9.29 -4.15 3.85
CA GLY A 35 9.64 -2.93 3.17
C GLY A 35 9.05 -1.64 3.72
N ILE A 36 9.20 -0.59 2.92
CA ILE A 36 8.77 0.77 3.21
C ILE A 36 7.49 1.05 2.44
N LEU A 37 6.50 1.63 3.12
CA LEU A 37 5.28 2.12 2.49
C LEU A 37 5.61 3.11 1.36
N PRO A 38 5.13 2.88 0.12
CA PRO A 38 5.37 3.82 -0.95
C PRO A 38 4.65 5.15 -0.66
N ALA A 39 5.23 6.28 -1.07
CA ALA A 39 4.63 7.60 -0.87
C ALA A 39 3.21 7.71 -1.50
N SER A 40 2.94 6.91 -2.53
CA SER A 40 1.62 6.80 -3.16
C SER A 40 0.54 6.23 -2.24
N VAL A 41 0.87 5.66 -1.07
CA VAL A 41 -0.14 5.24 -0.10
C VAL A 41 -0.98 6.43 0.40
N GLY A 42 -0.39 7.64 0.42
CA GLY A 42 -1.12 8.88 0.69
C GLY A 42 -2.11 9.27 -0.42
N ASN A 43 -2.01 8.65 -1.60
CA ASN A 43 -2.91 8.86 -2.74
C ASN A 43 -3.98 7.76 -2.87
N LEU A 44 -4.14 6.91 -1.85
CA LEU A 44 -5.26 5.96 -1.83
C LEU A 44 -6.60 6.71 -1.84
N THR A 45 -7.62 6.07 -2.40
CA THR A 45 -8.95 6.68 -2.58
C THR A 45 -9.52 7.22 -1.27
N THR A 46 -10.30 8.30 -1.35
CA THR A 46 -11.00 8.89 -0.20
C THR A 46 -12.09 7.99 0.37
N THR A 47 -12.51 6.96 -0.38
CA THR A 47 -13.46 5.94 0.06
C THR A 47 -12.81 4.86 0.93
N LEU A 48 -11.48 4.78 0.97
CA LEU A 48 -10.78 3.78 1.77
C LEU A 48 -10.91 4.15 3.24
N SER A 49 -11.60 3.29 3.97
CA SER A 49 -11.87 3.45 5.41
C SER A 49 -10.96 2.59 6.28
N GLU A 50 -10.40 1.51 5.71
CA GLU A 50 -9.56 0.57 6.44
C GLU A 50 -8.40 0.07 5.58
N LEU A 51 -7.19 0.24 6.10
CA LEU A 51 -5.96 -0.35 5.56
C LEU A 51 -5.26 -1.11 6.69
N ASP A 52 -5.43 -2.43 6.71
CA ASP A 52 -4.80 -3.30 7.70
C ASP A 52 -3.54 -3.94 7.12
N LEU A 53 -2.39 -3.47 7.60
CA LEU A 53 -1.06 -4.00 7.29
C LEU A 53 -0.39 -4.62 8.52
N SER A 54 -1.16 -4.86 9.59
CA SER A 54 -0.63 -5.33 10.86
C SER A 54 0.06 -6.70 10.74
N SER A 55 0.98 -6.98 11.67
CA SER A 55 1.73 -8.25 11.69
C SER A 55 2.50 -8.53 10.39
N ASN A 56 3.02 -7.48 9.73
CA ASN A 56 4.00 -7.54 8.67
C ASN A 56 5.34 -6.94 9.14
N LEU A 57 6.37 -6.99 8.29
CA LEU A 57 7.73 -6.48 8.54
C LEU A 57 7.93 -5.14 7.81
N ILE A 58 6.98 -4.22 7.99
CA ILE A 58 6.98 -2.89 7.34
C ILE A 58 7.73 -1.90 8.23
N GLU A 59 8.64 -1.13 7.64
CA GLU A 59 9.45 -0.08 8.28
C GLU A 59 8.83 1.31 8.11
#